data_AF-A0A7V5FMH8-F1
#
_entry.id   AF-A0A7V5FMH8-F1
#
_cell.length_a   1.000
_cell.length_b   1.000
_cell.length_c   1.000
_cell.angle_alpha   90.00
_cell.angle_beta   90.00
_cell.angle_gamma   90.00
#
_symmetry.space_group_name_H-M   'P 1'
#
loop_
_entity.id
_entity.type
_entity.pdbx_description
1 polymer ?
#
loop_
_entity_poly.entity_id
_entity_poly.type
_entity_poly.pdbx_seq_one_letter_code
_entity_poly.pdbx_strand_id
1 'polypeptide(L)'
;MKKLFVVVLSVGLLAVPALRISARDVPAADEWPQTLKSDGLSFKVYQPQLDSWDRYTLKAHSAVAVQKGADENRVSYGVVNFAAATIVDKASGTVRFGAMQVEDVKYPSEPGQEQSYLLALRSAAPLQMKSMSLDRLEANLQIIDAQKKGQSHELRNDPPKIIFSREPAVLLYLDGEPSLAPVRDTELSRVINTPVLLLKDKAGKFYLHVLDGYLEAYDINGPWTVCRNITKDLKKAAQLMDDSRDVDLLQGEKDPDTGEVPSLSDGQAPRVYVSKVPAELIVTDGEPNYTPLDGTNLLYVSNTTANVFKDLDDQMTYVLLSGRWFRSSSEKGPWDYVSGSNLPEDFSRIPDDSPKENVKASVPGTGEAEEAVIANSIPTTTKVKPGSAKIPLAVDGEPQLKRIEGTPLYYVFNCSLPVIKVDDKTWYTVYNGVWYAATGINGPWEVASSVPAVIYSIPANSPLHYVTYVKIYDATPEFVYVGYTPGYYGTVVCSDGVVVYGTGYFYPGYLGRHVWFSPFVTYGYGSSLCWTPWYGWSFGFGFGWG
;
A
#
# COMPACT_ATOMS: atom_id res chain seq x y z
N MET A 1 -8.39 -19.80 -18.04
CA MET A 1 -7.88 -19.21 -19.31
C MET A 1 -6.36 -19.26 -19.32
N LYS A 2 -5.73 -19.37 -20.50
CA LYS A 2 -4.32 -19.72 -20.69
C LYS A 2 -3.43 -18.47 -20.69
N LYS A 3 -2.41 -18.49 -19.81
CA LYS A 3 -1.08 -17.81 -19.83
C LYS A 3 -1.04 -16.35 -20.32
N LEU A 4 -1.00 -15.44 -19.35
CA LEU A 4 -0.71 -14.02 -19.48
C LEU A 4 0.80 -13.78 -19.73
N PHE A 5 1.14 -13.08 -20.82
CA PHE A 5 2.46 -12.49 -21.04
C PHE A 5 2.26 -10.97 -21.17
N VAL A 6 2.79 -10.20 -20.22
CA VAL A 6 2.79 -8.74 -20.29
C VAL A 6 4.02 -8.28 -21.07
N VAL A 7 3.80 -7.63 -22.21
CA VAL A 7 4.82 -6.96 -23.01
C VAL A 7 4.83 -5.49 -22.63
N VAL A 8 5.92 -5.00 -22.04
CA VAL A 8 6.13 -3.58 -21.73
C VAL A 8 6.76 -2.90 -22.95
N LEU A 9 6.09 -1.87 -23.48
CA LEU A 9 6.55 -1.07 -24.61
C LEU A 9 7.52 0.02 -24.12
N SER A 10 8.74 0.00 -24.64
CA SER A 10 9.81 0.96 -24.34
C SER A 10 9.56 2.32 -24.99
N VAL A 11 9.49 3.39 -24.20
CA VAL A 11 9.47 4.78 -24.69
C VAL A 11 10.90 5.31 -24.77
N GLY A 12 11.29 5.79 -25.95
CA GLY A 12 12.64 6.27 -26.27
C GLY A 12 13.03 7.57 -25.54
N LEU A 13 14.25 7.56 -24.99
CA LEU A 13 14.89 8.69 -24.32
C LEU A 13 15.50 9.67 -25.34
N LEU A 14 15.10 10.94 -25.30
CA LEU A 14 15.82 12.04 -25.96
C LEU A 14 17.00 12.47 -25.08
N ALA A 15 18.22 12.35 -25.61
CA ALA A 15 19.46 12.70 -24.92
C ALA A 15 19.67 14.23 -24.84
N VAL A 16 19.90 14.74 -23.64
CA VAL A 16 20.37 16.11 -23.38
C VAL A 16 21.86 16.03 -23.00
N PRO A 17 22.76 16.87 -23.56
CA PRO A 17 24.19 16.75 -23.29
C PRO A 17 24.53 17.16 -21.85
N ALA A 18 25.19 16.26 -21.11
CA ALA A 18 25.65 16.50 -19.75
C ALA A 18 26.93 17.34 -19.74
N LEU A 19 26.86 18.53 -19.13
CA LEU A 19 28.03 19.28 -18.67
C LEU A 19 28.69 18.48 -17.53
N ARG A 20 29.91 17.99 -17.77
CA ARG A 20 30.74 17.37 -16.73
C ARG A 20 31.31 18.44 -15.82
N ILE A 21 30.77 18.55 -14.61
CA ILE A 21 31.43 19.19 -13.48
C ILE A 21 31.89 18.06 -12.56
N SER A 22 33.17 18.06 -12.21
CA SER A 22 33.77 17.09 -11.29
C SER A 22 33.11 17.23 -9.92
N ALA A 23 32.23 16.29 -9.57
CA ALA A 23 31.80 16.10 -8.19
C ALA A 23 33.02 15.65 -7.37
N ARG A 24 33.17 16.18 -6.15
CA ARG A 24 34.03 15.54 -5.15
C ARG A 24 33.44 14.15 -4.88
N ASP A 25 34.29 13.13 -4.80
CA ASP A 25 33.91 11.77 -4.46
C ASP A 25 33.22 11.73 -3.09
N VAL A 26 31.89 11.75 -3.07
CA VAL A 26 31.13 11.17 -1.97
C VAL A 26 31.41 9.67 -2.01
N PRO A 27 31.92 9.05 -0.94
CA PRO A 27 32.21 7.62 -0.97
C PRO A 27 30.96 6.84 -1.38
N ALA A 28 31.10 5.89 -2.30
CA ALA A 28 30.04 4.96 -2.71
C ALA A 28 29.41 4.14 -1.54
N ALA A 29 29.90 4.31 -0.31
CA ALA A 29 29.43 3.68 0.91
C ALA A 29 28.06 4.19 1.40
N ASP A 30 27.60 5.37 0.93
CA ASP A 30 26.32 5.96 1.39
C ASP A 30 25.14 5.74 0.44
N GLU A 31 25.38 5.23 -0.78
CA GLU A 31 24.31 4.92 -1.75
C GLU A 31 23.79 3.49 -1.55
N TRP A 32 22.55 3.36 -1.07
CA TRP A 32 21.85 2.08 -0.95
C TRP A 32 20.79 1.98 -2.05
N PRO A 33 20.50 0.77 -2.59
CA PRO A 33 21.04 -0.54 -2.20
C PRO A 33 22.47 -0.82 -2.69
N GLN A 34 23.18 -1.72 -2.02
CA GLN A 34 24.54 -2.15 -2.36
C GLN A 34 24.50 -3.43 -3.19
N THR A 35 25.33 -3.51 -4.24
CA THR A 35 25.46 -4.74 -5.05
C THR A 35 26.71 -5.50 -4.66
N LEU A 36 26.54 -6.69 -4.11
CA LEU A 36 27.62 -7.60 -3.73
C LEU A 36 27.75 -8.70 -4.78
N LYS A 37 28.96 -8.89 -5.30
CA LYS A 37 29.25 -9.97 -6.26
C LYS A 37 30.21 -10.98 -5.64
N SER A 38 29.87 -12.26 -5.74
CA SER A 38 30.74 -13.40 -5.37
C SER A 38 30.35 -14.62 -6.19
N ASP A 39 31.33 -15.39 -6.67
CA ASP A 39 31.13 -16.72 -7.26
C ASP A 39 30.07 -16.79 -8.38
N GLY A 40 29.98 -15.73 -9.20
CA GLY A 40 29.01 -15.64 -10.31
C GLY A 40 27.58 -15.27 -9.88
N LEU A 41 27.35 -15.07 -8.58
CA LEU A 41 26.10 -14.57 -8.02
C LEU A 41 26.18 -13.05 -7.82
N SER A 42 25.04 -12.39 -8.02
CA SER A 42 24.85 -10.97 -7.75
C SER A 42 23.77 -10.81 -6.70
N PHE A 43 24.15 -10.25 -5.54
CA PHE A 43 23.25 -9.95 -4.44
C PHE A 43 23.01 -8.45 -4.38
N LYS A 44 21.75 -8.05 -4.39
CA LYS A 44 21.34 -6.67 -4.13
C LYS A 44 20.91 -6.59 -2.67
N VAL A 45 21.77 -6.03 -1.82
CA VAL A 45 21.53 -5.86 -0.38
C VAL A 45 20.91 -4.50 -0.16
N TYR A 46 19.69 -4.48 0.37
CA TYR A 46 18.99 -3.25 0.69
C TYR A 46 19.53 -2.62 1.97
N GLN A 47 19.06 -1.42 2.29
CA GLN A 47 19.57 -0.73 3.47
C GLN A 47 19.32 -1.56 4.75
N PRO A 48 20.37 -1.81 5.58
CA PRO A 48 20.22 -2.57 6.81
C PRO A 48 19.28 -1.88 7.80
N GLN A 49 18.42 -2.68 8.41
CA GLN A 49 17.61 -2.30 9.55
C GLN A 49 18.34 -2.72 10.82
N LEU A 50 18.47 -1.79 11.76
CA LEU A 50 19.22 -1.99 12.98
C LEU A 50 18.40 -2.81 13.98
N ASP A 51 18.97 -3.88 14.53
CA ASP A 51 18.36 -4.62 15.64
C ASP A 51 18.82 -4.05 16.98
N SER A 52 20.14 -3.80 17.07
CA SER A 52 20.77 -3.18 18.24
C SER A 52 22.11 -2.54 17.86
N TRP A 53 22.48 -1.49 18.61
CA TRP A 53 23.81 -0.90 18.52
C TRP A 53 24.18 -0.19 19.82
N ASP A 54 25.24 -0.67 20.47
CA ASP A 54 25.78 -0.08 21.70
C ASP A 54 26.99 0.85 21.44
N ARG A 55 27.16 1.27 20.17
CA ARG A 55 28.32 2.03 19.63
C ARG A 55 29.62 1.23 19.48
N TYR A 56 29.66 -0.04 19.91
CA TYR A 56 30.78 -0.96 19.69
C TYR A 56 30.38 -2.20 18.89
N THR A 57 29.22 -2.78 19.16
CA THR A 57 28.66 -3.96 18.49
C THR A 57 27.37 -3.55 17.80
N LEU A 58 27.33 -3.70 16.48
CA LEU A 58 26.14 -3.52 15.67
C LEU A 58 25.57 -4.89 15.30
N LYS A 59 24.26 -5.07 15.47
CA LYS A 59 23.49 -6.16 14.88
C LYS A 59 22.42 -5.58 13.99
N ALA A 60 22.33 -6.11 12.78
CA ALA A 60 21.38 -5.66 11.79
C ALA A 60 20.97 -6.82 10.88
N HIS A 61 19.81 -6.65 10.28
CA HIS A 61 19.34 -7.50 9.21
C HIS A 61 19.08 -6.65 7.97
N SER A 62 19.15 -7.27 6.79
CA SER A 62 18.81 -6.61 5.54
C SER A 62 18.02 -7.55 4.64
N ALA A 63 17.02 -6.99 3.96
CA ALA A 63 16.44 -7.65 2.80
C ALA A 63 17.51 -7.78 1.71
N VAL A 64 17.56 -8.94 1.07
CA VAL A 64 18.53 -9.24 0.02
C VAL A 64 17.82 -9.91 -1.14
N ALA A 65 18.11 -9.44 -2.35
CA ALA A 65 17.67 -10.04 -3.59
C ALA A 65 18.84 -10.79 -4.22
N VAL A 66 18.65 -12.06 -4.57
CA VAL A 66 19.64 -12.83 -5.34
C VAL A 66 19.19 -12.94 -6.79
N GLN A 67 20.08 -12.58 -7.71
CA GLN A 67 19.88 -12.76 -9.14
C GLN A 67 20.74 -13.92 -9.64
N LYS A 68 20.12 -14.88 -10.33
CA LYS A 68 20.80 -16.01 -10.98
C LYS A 68 20.94 -15.77 -12.48
N GLY A 69 22.18 -15.63 -12.96
CA GLY A 69 22.45 -15.43 -14.39
C GLY A 69 22.09 -14.02 -14.88
N ALA A 70 21.86 -13.88 -16.18
CA ALA A 70 21.64 -12.58 -16.83
C ALA A 70 20.17 -12.14 -16.91
N ASP A 71 19.22 -12.97 -16.45
CA ASP A 71 17.79 -12.62 -16.47
C ASP A 71 17.47 -11.78 -15.22
N GLU A 72 17.05 -10.53 -15.41
CA GLU A 72 16.74 -9.57 -14.34
C GLU A 72 15.39 -9.84 -13.67
N ASN A 73 14.52 -10.67 -14.26
CA ASN A 73 13.15 -10.90 -13.77
C ASN A 73 13.02 -12.14 -12.88
N ARG A 74 14.10 -12.90 -12.65
CA ARG A 74 14.13 -14.06 -11.74
C ARG A 74 14.94 -13.74 -10.50
N VAL A 75 14.30 -13.04 -9.57
CA VAL A 75 14.88 -12.63 -8.30
C VAL A 75 14.14 -13.35 -7.18
N SER A 76 14.89 -13.97 -6.27
CA SER A 76 14.36 -14.48 -5.00
C SER A 76 14.73 -13.53 -3.87
N TYR A 77 13.79 -13.27 -2.97
CA TYR A 77 14.01 -12.40 -1.83
C TYR A 77 14.36 -13.21 -0.59
N GLY A 78 15.28 -12.69 0.19
CA GLY A 78 15.72 -13.28 1.45
C GLY A 78 16.07 -12.23 2.48
N VAL A 79 16.47 -12.69 3.66
CA VAL A 79 17.05 -11.87 4.72
C VAL A 79 18.48 -12.32 4.96
N VAL A 80 19.36 -11.36 5.17
CA VAL A 80 20.71 -11.57 5.68
C VAL A 80 20.86 -10.93 7.04
N ASN A 81 21.27 -11.71 8.04
CA ASN A 81 21.58 -11.24 9.38
C ASN A 81 23.09 -11.07 9.52
N PHE A 82 23.53 -9.95 10.08
CA PHE A 82 24.95 -9.70 10.28
C PHE A 82 25.25 -8.90 11.54
N ALA A 83 26.43 -9.17 12.09
CA ALA A 83 27.01 -8.43 13.20
C ALA A 83 28.34 -7.82 12.80
N ALA A 84 28.68 -6.65 13.35
CA ALA A 84 29.97 -6.02 13.14
C ALA A 84 30.44 -5.29 14.39
N ALA A 85 31.75 -5.32 14.65
CA ALA A 85 32.36 -4.36 15.55
C ALA A 85 32.39 -2.99 14.84
N THR A 86 32.14 -1.91 15.58
CA THR A 86 32.07 -0.57 15.02
C THR A 86 33.15 0.32 15.58
N ILE A 87 33.76 1.11 14.69
CA ILE A 87 34.66 2.21 15.06
C ILE A 87 33.97 3.50 14.64
N VAL A 88 33.59 4.31 15.62
CA VAL A 88 32.94 5.61 15.40
C VAL A 88 34.02 6.66 15.15
N ASP A 89 34.02 7.24 13.96
CA ASP A 89 34.81 8.43 13.64
C ASP A 89 33.91 9.66 13.57
N LYS A 90 33.86 10.40 14.68
CA LYS A 90 33.07 11.63 14.80
C LYS A 90 33.58 12.76 13.91
N ALA A 91 34.86 12.74 13.52
CA ALA A 91 35.43 13.81 12.70
C ALA A 91 34.96 13.68 11.24
N SER A 92 34.85 12.45 10.74
CA SER A 92 34.30 12.17 9.41
C SER A 92 32.79 11.90 9.42
N GLY A 93 32.16 11.77 10.59
CA GLY A 93 30.72 11.44 10.70
C GLY A 93 30.41 10.02 10.23
N THR A 94 31.37 9.11 10.29
CA THR A 94 31.23 7.73 9.79
C THR A 94 31.41 6.69 10.88
N VAL A 95 30.74 5.55 10.68
CA VAL A 95 30.92 4.35 11.47
C VAL A 95 31.49 3.28 10.57
N ARG A 96 32.73 2.87 10.86
CA ARG A 96 33.41 1.82 10.11
C ARG A 96 33.08 0.46 10.70
N PHE A 97 32.78 -0.49 9.82
CA PHE A 97 32.54 -1.88 10.20
C PHE A 97 33.86 -2.63 10.24
N GLY A 98 34.18 -3.17 11.41
CA GLY A 98 35.31 -4.07 11.67
C GLY A 98 34.79 -5.48 11.95
N ALA A 99 35.52 -6.49 11.48
CA ALA A 99 35.19 -7.89 11.70
C ALA A 99 33.71 -8.23 11.43
N MET A 100 33.15 -7.74 10.31
CA MET A 100 31.79 -8.04 9.91
C MET A 100 31.60 -9.55 9.73
N GLN A 101 30.56 -10.09 10.35
CA GLN A 101 30.17 -11.49 10.29
C GLN A 101 28.74 -11.57 9.76
N VAL A 102 28.58 -12.25 8.63
CA VAL A 102 27.26 -12.68 8.18
C VAL A 102 26.89 -13.92 8.99
N GLU A 103 25.93 -13.75 9.91
CA GLU A 103 25.53 -14.78 10.87
C GLU A 103 24.77 -15.90 10.15
N ASP A 104 23.71 -15.52 9.42
CA ASP A 104 22.87 -16.42 8.65
C ASP A 104 22.19 -15.71 7.46
N VAL A 105 21.60 -16.52 6.59
CA VAL A 105 20.72 -16.07 5.50
C VAL A 105 19.50 -16.97 5.43
N LYS A 106 18.35 -16.41 5.07
CA LYS A 106 17.11 -17.15 4.83
C LYS A 106 16.51 -16.74 3.50
N TYR A 107 16.19 -17.70 2.63
CA TYR A 107 15.53 -17.51 1.34
C TYR A 107 14.31 -18.42 1.25
N PRO A 108 13.12 -17.94 1.66
CA PRO A 108 11.96 -18.80 1.85
C PRO A 108 11.50 -19.56 0.60
N SER A 109 11.59 -18.98 -0.61
CA SER A 109 11.24 -19.68 -1.86
C SER A 109 12.34 -20.56 -2.45
N GLU A 110 13.56 -20.55 -1.89
CA GLU A 110 14.68 -21.35 -2.38
C GLU A 110 15.32 -22.21 -1.29
N PRO A 111 14.53 -23.11 -0.65
CA PRO A 111 15.06 -23.96 0.41
C PRO A 111 16.21 -24.83 -0.11
N GLY A 112 17.30 -24.87 0.65
CA GLY A 112 18.51 -25.64 0.37
C GLY A 112 19.63 -24.85 -0.31
N GLN A 113 19.42 -23.60 -0.71
CA GLN A 113 20.47 -22.74 -1.27
C GLN A 113 21.18 -21.87 -0.23
N GLU A 114 20.67 -21.80 0.99
CA GLU A 114 21.10 -20.87 2.04
C GLU A 114 22.58 -21.03 2.36
N GLN A 115 23.09 -22.26 2.42
CA GLN A 115 24.51 -22.50 2.71
C GLN A 115 25.43 -21.92 1.63
N SER A 116 25.03 -22.04 0.36
CA SER A 116 25.77 -21.48 -0.77
C SER A 116 25.78 -19.95 -0.72
N TYR A 117 24.62 -19.35 -0.51
CA TYR A 117 24.47 -17.90 -0.41
C TYR A 117 25.17 -17.31 0.80
N LEU A 118 25.13 -18.01 1.94
CA LEU A 118 25.83 -17.62 3.16
C LEU A 118 27.33 -17.54 2.93
N LEU A 119 27.93 -18.54 2.26
CA LEU A 119 29.36 -18.54 1.96
C LEU A 119 29.74 -17.41 1.02
N ALA A 120 28.94 -17.17 -0.02
CA ALA A 120 29.14 -16.09 -0.98
C ALA A 120 29.07 -14.70 -0.30
N LEU A 121 28.07 -14.48 0.56
CA LEU A 121 27.91 -13.22 1.30
C LEU A 121 28.98 -13.04 2.39
N ARG A 122 29.40 -14.11 3.08
CA ARG A 122 30.54 -14.06 4.02
C ARG A 122 31.85 -13.65 3.35
N SER A 123 32.04 -14.01 2.07
CA SER A 123 33.19 -13.59 1.28
C SER A 123 33.08 -12.13 0.84
N ALA A 124 31.92 -11.72 0.33
CA ALA A 124 31.75 -10.40 -0.28
C ALA A 124 31.50 -9.26 0.71
N ALA A 125 30.62 -9.45 1.70
CA ALA A 125 30.12 -8.36 2.55
C ALA A 125 31.22 -7.65 3.35
N PRO A 126 32.16 -8.35 4.04
CA PRO A 126 33.22 -7.66 4.79
C PRO A 126 34.18 -6.83 3.92
N LEU A 127 34.31 -7.19 2.63
CA LEU A 127 35.20 -6.50 1.69
C LEU A 127 34.53 -5.29 1.04
N GLN A 128 33.20 -5.34 0.87
CA GLN A 128 32.44 -4.39 0.05
C GLN A 128 31.58 -3.44 0.90
N MET A 129 31.08 -3.87 2.07
CA MET A 129 30.32 -3.04 3.02
C MET A 129 31.22 -2.55 4.16
N LYS A 130 31.89 -1.41 3.98
CA LYS A 130 32.95 -0.95 4.89
C LYS A 130 32.51 0.04 5.98
N SER A 131 31.46 0.81 5.73
CA SER A 131 31.04 1.88 6.64
C SER A 131 29.61 2.34 6.37
N MET A 132 29.09 3.15 7.28
CA MET A 132 27.82 3.87 7.15
C MET A 132 27.90 5.21 7.88
N SER A 133 27.07 6.18 7.49
CA SER A 133 26.89 7.44 8.23
C SER A 133 26.55 7.20 9.72
N LEU A 134 27.22 7.94 10.61
CA LEU A 134 26.96 7.95 12.06
C LEU A 134 25.57 8.48 12.36
N ASP A 135 25.20 9.60 11.74
CA ASP A 135 23.90 10.27 11.95
C ASP A 135 22.76 9.34 11.55
N ARG A 136 22.94 8.57 10.46
CA ARG A 136 21.98 7.56 10.01
C ARG A 136 21.76 6.46 11.05
N LEU A 137 22.84 5.92 11.64
CA LEU A 137 22.73 4.87 12.65
C LEU A 137 22.10 5.40 13.96
N GLU A 138 22.45 6.63 14.37
CA GLU A 138 21.85 7.26 15.56
C GLU A 138 20.35 7.57 15.33
N ALA A 139 19.97 8.04 14.13
CA ALA A 139 18.57 8.27 13.77
C ALA A 139 17.76 6.96 13.79
N ASN A 140 18.29 5.88 13.21
CA ASN A 140 17.63 4.56 13.25
C ASN A 140 17.43 4.06 14.68
N LEU A 141 18.42 4.23 15.55
CA LEU A 141 18.32 3.82 16.96
C LEU A 141 17.22 4.60 17.70
N GLN A 142 17.11 5.92 17.46
CA GLN A 142 16.05 6.73 18.05
C GLN A 142 14.66 6.32 17.57
N ILE A 143 14.51 5.95 16.28
CA ILE A 143 13.26 5.43 15.73
C ILE A 143 12.86 4.14 16.44
N ILE A 144 13.81 3.20 16.61
CA ILE A 144 13.57 1.94 17.32
C ILE A 144 13.11 2.19 18.76
N ASP A 145 13.79 3.09 19.48
CA ASP A 145 13.41 3.44 20.85
C ASP A 145 12.04 4.11 20.93
N ALA A 146 11.68 4.97 19.96
CA ALA A 146 10.38 5.60 19.89
C ALA A 146 9.27 4.60 19.58
N GLN A 147 9.51 3.67 18.65
CA GLN A 147 8.58 2.58 18.35
C GLN A 147 8.35 1.68 19.56
N LYS A 148 9.41 1.33 20.31
CA LYS A 148 9.31 0.55 21.56
C LYS A 148 8.53 1.28 22.67
N LYS A 149 8.64 2.61 22.73
CA LYS A 149 7.93 3.45 23.72
C LYS A 149 6.50 3.80 23.29
N GLY A 150 6.20 3.69 21.99
CA GLY A 150 4.88 3.92 21.44
C GLY A 150 3.87 2.94 21.99
N GLN A 151 2.60 3.38 22.06
CA GLN A 151 1.51 2.45 22.33
C GLN A 151 1.32 1.57 21.08
N SER A 152 1.61 0.28 21.21
CA SER A 152 1.23 -0.68 20.18
C SER A 152 -0.28 -0.85 20.23
N HIS A 153 -0.94 -0.58 19.11
CA HIS A 153 -2.33 -0.97 18.88
C HIS A 153 -2.32 -2.09 17.86
N GLU A 154 -2.89 -3.23 18.21
CA GLU A 154 -3.07 -4.33 17.27
C GLU A 154 -3.98 -3.88 16.12
N LEU A 155 -3.74 -4.47 14.94
CA LEU A 155 -4.61 -4.28 13.80
C LEU A 155 -6.01 -4.81 14.13
N ARG A 156 -7.05 -4.17 13.58
CA ARG A 156 -8.41 -4.69 13.65
C ARG A 156 -8.70 -5.61 12.47
N ASN A 157 -9.53 -6.60 12.73
CA ASN A 157 -9.95 -7.61 11.76
C ASN A 157 -11.48 -7.84 11.81
N ASP A 158 -12.26 -6.86 12.26
CA ASP A 158 -13.72 -6.92 12.22
C ASP A 158 -14.20 -7.20 10.77
N PRO A 159 -15.00 -8.25 10.54
CA PRO A 159 -15.48 -8.59 9.21
C PRO A 159 -16.23 -7.41 8.56
N PRO A 160 -15.89 -7.02 7.33
CA PRO A 160 -16.67 -6.01 6.62
C PRO A 160 -18.00 -6.64 6.20
N LYS A 161 -18.94 -5.82 5.72
CA LYS A 161 -20.15 -6.37 5.08
C LYS A 161 -19.77 -7.04 3.75
N ILE A 162 -19.77 -8.36 3.70
CA ILE A 162 -19.48 -9.10 2.47
C ILE A 162 -20.78 -9.34 1.70
N ILE A 163 -20.83 -8.89 0.45
CA ILE A 163 -22.00 -8.93 -0.43
C ILE A 163 -21.67 -9.83 -1.61
N PHE A 164 -22.45 -10.89 -1.81
CA PHE A 164 -22.37 -11.72 -3.01
C PHE A 164 -23.40 -11.26 -4.05
N SER A 165 -22.97 -11.14 -5.30
CA SER A 165 -23.83 -10.87 -6.45
C SER A 165 -23.58 -11.91 -7.54
N ARG A 166 -24.65 -12.46 -8.12
CA ARG A 166 -24.60 -13.44 -9.22
C ARG A 166 -24.80 -12.80 -10.59
N GLU A 167 -24.97 -11.48 -10.59
CA GLU A 167 -25.12 -10.61 -11.74
C GLU A 167 -24.11 -9.46 -11.62
N PRO A 168 -23.70 -8.84 -12.74
CA PRO A 168 -22.82 -7.68 -12.73
C PRO A 168 -23.30 -6.63 -11.72
N ALA A 169 -22.41 -6.17 -10.86
CA ALA A 169 -22.75 -5.27 -9.77
C ALA A 169 -21.61 -4.30 -9.44
N VAL A 170 -21.98 -3.16 -8.86
CA VAL A 170 -21.07 -2.14 -8.36
C VAL A 170 -21.38 -1.81 -6.90
N LEU A 171 -20.36 -1.49 -6.13
CA LEU A 171 -20.47 -1.07 -4.74
C LEU A 171 -20.34 0.45 -4.66
N LEU A 172 -21.43 1.12 -4.31
CA LEU A 172 -21.45 2.55 -4.01
C LEU A 172 -21.23 2.75 -2.51
N TYR A 173 -20.04 3.21 -2.14
CA TYR A 173 -19.75 3.58 -0.77
C TYR A 173 -20.02 5.07 -0.49
N LEU A 174 -20.53 5.35 0.70
CA LEU A 174 -20.71 6.68 1.25
C LEU A 174 -20.06 6.76 2.63
N ASP A 175 -19.24 7.77 2.87
CA ASP A 175 -18.73 8.08 4.20
C ASP A 175 -19.84 8.78 5.02
N GLY A 176 -20.76 7.97 5.55
CA GLY A 176 -21.95 8.42 6.29
C GLY A 176 -23.17 8.74 5.40
N GLU A 177 -24.00 9.67 5.84
CA GLU A 177 -25.18 10.11 5.08
C GLU A 177 -24.79 11.01 3.89
N PRO A 178 -25.53 11.00 2.76
CA PRO A 178 -25.16 11.79 1.58
C PRO A 178 -25.04 13.29 1.89
N SER A 179 -23.86 13.86 1.59
CA SER A 179 -23.59 15.29 1.75
C SER A 179 -23.53 15.99 0.40
N LEU A 180 -24.36 17.03 0.21
CA LEU A 180 -24.55 17.67 -1.09
C LEU A 180 -23.78 19.00 -1.19
N ALA A 181 -23.00 19.14 -2.27
CA ALA A 181 -22.42 20.42 -2.68
C ALA A 181 -22.88 20.80 -4.09
N PRO A 182 -23.19 22.08 -4.37
CA PRO A 182 -23.63 22.50 -5.70
C PRO A 182 -22.53 22.31 -6.75
N VAL A 183 -22.91 21.87 -7.95
CA VAL A 183 -21.99 21.80 -9.10
C VAL A 183 -22.08 23.11 -9.87
N ARG A 184 -20.93 23.76 -10.04
CA ARG A 184 -20.85 25.11 -10.64
C ARG A 184 -21.51 25.14 -12.01
N ASP A 185 -22.32 26.18 -12.25
CA ASP A 185 -22.96 26.46 -13.52
C ASP A 185 -23.85 25.31 -14.04
N THR A 186 -24.50 24.57 -13.12
CA THR A 186 -25.52 23.54 -13.36
C THR A 186 -26.61 23.62 -12.30
N GLU A 187 -27.73 22.92 -12.51
CA GLU A 187 -28.80 22.76 -11.52
C GLU A 187 -28.62 21.52 -10.61
N LEU A 188 -27.43 20.90 -10.66
CA LEU A 188 -27.10 19.66 -9.95
C LEU A 188 -26.32 19.92 -8.66
N SER A 189 -26.41 18.98 -7.72
CA SER A 189 -25.52 18.87 -6.57
C SER A 189 -24.75 17.55 -6.61
N ARG A 190 -23.48 17.55 -6.25
CA ARG A 190 -22.65 16.34 -6.06
C ARG A 190 -22.81 15.84 -4.63
N VAL A 191 -22.93 14.53 -4.46
CA VAL A 191 -22.69 13.85 -3.19
C VAL A 191 -21.17 13.77 -2.98
N ILE A 192 -20.62 14.58 -2.06
CA ILE A 192 -19.17 14.80 -1.96
C ILE A 192 -18.44 13.77 -1.09
N ASN A 193 -19.14 13.09 -0.20
CA ASN A 193 -18.59 12.07 0.70
C ASN A 193 -18.53 10.68 0.06
N THR A 194 -18.13 10.64 -1.21
CA THR A 194 -17.88 9.43 -1.99
C THR A 194 -16.87 9.76 -3.11
N PRO A 195 -15.96 8.82 -3.43
CA PRO A 195 -14.97 9.03 -4.50
C PRO A 195 -15.60 9.02 -5.90
N VAL A 196 -16.76 8.40 -6.10
CA VAL A 196 -17.41 8.30 -7.42
C VAL A 196 -18.27 9.50 -7.76
N LEU A 197 -18.54 9.72 -9.05
CA LEU A 197 -19.47 10.77 -9.48
C LEU A 197 -20.93 10.39 -9.22
N LEU A 198 -21.44 10.83 -8.06
CA LEU A 198 -22.84 10.75 -7.69
C LEU A 198 -23.47 12.15 -7.62
N LEU A 199 -24.48 12.39 -8.45
CA LEU A 199 -25.16 13.66 -8.60
C LEU A 199 -26.63 13.56 -8.13
N LYS A 200 -27.22 14.69 -7.78
CA LYS A 200 -28.63 14.83 -7.43
C LYS A 200 -29.22 16.09 -8.05
N ASP A 201 -30.39 15.98 -8.67
CA ASP A 201 -31.12 17.14 -9.19
C ASP A 201 -32.09 17.75 -8.17
N LYS A 202 -32.69 18.90 -8.54
CA LYS A 202 -33.69 19.59 -7.72
C LYS A 202 -34.99 18.80 -7.50
N ALA A 203 -35.30 17.85 -8.38
CA ALA A 203 -36.45 16.96 -8.22
C ALA A 203 -36.15 15.79 -7.27
N GLY A 204 -34.91 15.68 -6.78
CA GLY A 204 -34.47 14.68 -5.83
C GLY A 204 -33.96 13.39 -6.47
N LYS A 205 -33.86 13.32 -7.80
CA LYS A 205 -33.34 12.15 -8.50
C LYS A 205 -31.81 12.13 -8.43
N PHE A 206 -31.27 10.96 -8.11
CA PHE A 206 -29.84 10.66 -8.10
C PHE A 206 -29.39 10.14 -9.46
N TYR A 207 -28.14 10.46 -9.83
CA TYR A 207 -27.46 9.97 -11.02
C TYR A 207 -26.05 9.50 -10.66
N LEU A 208 -25.76 8.22 -10.87
CA LEU A 208 -24.44 7.63 -10.67
C LEU A 208 -23.78 7.45 -12.04
N HIS A 209 -22.63 8.07 -12.27
CA HIS A 209 -21.87 7.82 -13.50
C HIS A 209 -21.31 6.39 -13.48
N VAL A 210 -21.55 5.62 -14.53
CA VAL A 210 -21.07 4.23 -14.69
C VAL A 210 -20.81 3.97 -16.17
N LEU A 211 -19.64 3.41 -16.47
CA LEU A 211 -19.14 3.13 -17.81
C LEU A 211 -19.22 4.38 -18.70
N ASP A 212 -20.00 4.30 -19.77
CA ASP A 212 -20.21 5.34 -20.77
C ASP A 212 -21.47 6.19 -20.52
N GLY A 213 -22.12 6.06 -19.35
CA GLY A 213 -23.35 6.78 -19.05
C GLY A 213 -23.68 6.92 -17.57
N TYR A 214 -24.97 6.92 -17.26
CA TYR A 214 -25.48 7.12 -15.91
C TYR A 214 -26.53 6.07 -15.56
N LEU A 215 -26.54 5.65 -14.30
CA LEU A 215 -27.69 5.05 -13.65
C LEU A 215 -28.49 6.13 -12.90
N GLU A 216 -29.82 6.02 -12.85
CA GLU A 216 -30.69 6.94 -12.12
C GLU A 216 -31.62 6.22 -11.13
N ALA A 217 -31.91 6.89 -10.01
CA ALA A 217 -32.85 6.44 -8.98
C ALA A 217 -33.40 7.62 -8.15
N TYR A 218 -34.62 7.51 -7.61
CA TYR A 218 -35.16 8.51 -6.67
C TYR A 218 -34.77 8.25 -5.21
N ASP A 219 -34.51 6.99 -4.87
CA ASP A 219 -33.92 6.57 -3.60
C ASP A 219 -32.48 6.13 -3.88
N ILE A 220 -31.54 6.55 -3.04
CA ILE A 220 -30.14 6.18 -3.18
C ILE A 220 -29.94 4.66 -3.09
N ASN A 221 -30.81 3.94 -2.38
CA ASN A 221 -30.80 2.48 -2.30
C ASN A 221 -31.42 1.79 -3.52
N GLY A 222 -31.86 2.56 -4.51
CA GLY A 222 -32.49 2.08 -5.72
C GLY A 222 -34.03 1.94 -5.62
N PRO A 223 -34.67 1.33 -6.63
CA PRO A 223 -34.04 0.65 -7.77
C PRO A 223 -33.31 1.62 -8.69
N TRP A 224 -32.12 1.21 -9.15
CA TRP A 224 -31.32 1.93 -10.12
C TRP A 224 -31.62 1.43 -11.53
N THR A 225 -31.72 2.35 -12.49
CA THR A 225 -32.00 2.04 -13.90
C THR A 225 -31.13 2.88 -14.83
N VAL A 226 -30.90 2.44 -16.07
CA VAL A 226 -30.12 3.24 -17.04
C VAL A 226 -30.82 4.57 -17.31
N CYS A 227 -30.10 5.66 -17.11
CA CYS A 227 -30.54 7.01 -17.46
C CYS A 227 -30.54 7.17 -18.98
N ARG A 228 -31.74 7.21 -19.58
CA ARG A 228 -31.90 7.34 -21.03
C ARG A 228 -31.75 8.78 -21.53
N ASN A 229 -31.84 9.77 -20.65
CA ASN A 229 -31.81 11.19 -21.01
C ASN A 229 -30.67 11.92 -20.31
N ILE A 230 -29.47 11.85 -20.90
CA ILE A 230 -28.28 12.53 -20.38
C ILE A 230 -28.38 14.02 -20.75
N THR A 231 -28.72 14.84 -19.75
CA THR A 231 -28.90 16.29 -19.88
C THR A 231 -27.57 17.02 -20.11
N LYS A 232 -27.65 18.30 -20.52
CA LYS A 232 -26.46 19.17 -20.65
C LYS A 232 -25.74 19.33 -19.32
N ASP A 233 -26.48 19.39 -18.22
CA ASP A 233 -25.92 19.53 -16.87
C ASP A 233 -25.16 18.28 -16.42
N LEU A 234 -25.67 17.08 -16.73
CA LEU A 234 -24.96 15.83 -16.45
C LEU A 234 -23.64 15.74 -17.24
N LYS A 235 -23.65 16.09 -18.53
CA LYS A 235 -22.42 16.11 -19.35
C LYS A 235 -21.40 17.11 -18.81
N LYS A 236 -21.86 18.29 -18.42
CA LYS A 236 -21.02 19.34 -17.86
C LYS A 236 -20.43 18.94 -16.51
N ALA A 237 -21.23 18.31 -15.64
CA ALA A 237 -20.75 17.81 -14.35
C ALA A 237 -19.66 16.75 -14.52
N ALA A 238 -19.85 15.76 -15.42
CA ALA A 238 -18.81 14.78 -15.73
C ALA A 238 -17.52 15.45 -16.23
N GLN A 239 -17.61 16.36 -17.20
CA GLN A 239 -16.43 17.06 -17.75
C GLN A 239 -15.67 17.83 -16.67
N LEU A 240 -16.38 18.59 -15.83
CA LEU A 240 -15.74 19.37 -14.75
C LEU A 240 -14.98 18.47 -13.77
N MET A 241 -15.52 17.27 -13.49
CA MET A 241 -14.90 16.34 -12.54
C MET A 241 -13.73 15.59 -13.19
N ASP A 242 -13.83 15.22 -14.46
CA ASP A 242 -12.72 14.63 -15.24
C ASP A 242 -11.53 15.60 -15.33
N ASP A 243 -11.80 16.88 -15.64
CA ASP A 243 -10.79 17.93 -15.71
C ASP A 243 -10.06 18.13 -14.36
N SER A 244 -10.79 18.00 -13.26
CA SER A 244 -10.24 18.13 -11.90
C SER A 244 -9.47 16.89 -11.43
N ARG A 245 -9.80 15.71 -11.97
CA ARG A 245 -9.40 14.39 -11.45
C ARG A 245 -9.76 14.14 -9.99
N ASP A 246 -10.83 14.79 -9.50
CA ASP A 246 -11.29 14.70 -8.11
C ASP A 246 -12.27 13.54 -7.86
N VAL A 247 -12.67 12.79 -8.91
CA VAL A 247 -13.61 11.67 -8.81
C VAL A 247 -13.23 10.51 -9.72
N ASP A 248 -13.63 9.30 -9.33
CA ASP A 248 -13.68 8.14 -10.22
C ASP A 248 -14.99 8.16 -11.02
N LEU A 249 -14.87 8.14 -12.35
CA LEU A 249 -16.02 8.10 -13.27
C LEU A 249 -16.50 6.67 -13.55
N LEU A 250 -15.88 5.64 -12.99
CA LEU A 250 -16.30 4.25 -13.21
C LEU A 250 -16.32 3.90 -14.70
N GLN A 251 -15.31 4.27 -15.49
CA GLN A 251 -15.34 4.15 -16.96
C GLN A 251 -15.11 2.72 -17.49
N GLY A 252 -14.73 1.79 -16.62
CA GLY A 252 -14.42 0.40 -16.99
C GLY A 252 -13.03 0.28 -17.60
N GLU A 253 -12.39 -0.88 -17.43
CA GLU A 253 -11.15 -1.16 -18.13
C GLU A 253 -11.44 -1.89 -19.45
N LYS A 254 -10.56 -1.69 -20.43
CA LYS A 254 -10.60 -2.41 -21.69
C LYS A 254 -10.27 -3.89 -21.42
N ASP A 255 -11.12 -4.78 -21.90
CA ASP A 255 -10.84 -6.21 -21.87
C ASP A 255 -9.53 -6.49 -22.63
N PRO A 256 -8.53 -7.12 -22.00
CA PRO A 256 -7.23 -7.33 -22.61
C PRO A 256 -7.24 -8.34 -23.77
N ASP A 257 -8.22 -9.26 -23.80
CA ASP A 257 -8.33 -10.33 -24.78
C ASP A 257 -9.16 -9.89 -26.00
N THR A 258 -10.31 -9.25 -25.78
CA THR A 258 -11.22 -8.80 -26.85
C THR A 258 -10.94 -7.38 -27.30
N GLY A 259 -10.37 -6.56 -26.42
CA GLY A 259 -10.19 -5.14 -26.63
C GLY A 259 -11.47 -4.32 -26.53
N GLU A 260 -12.56 -4.90 -26.04
CA GLU A 260 -13.83 -4.20 -25.85
C GLU A 260 -13.83 -3.43 -24.53
N VAL A 261 -14.54 -2.29 -24.50
CA VAL A 261 -14.78 -1.54 -23.27
C VAL A 261 -16.22 -1.81 -22.86
N PRO A 262 -16.49 -2.18 -21.59
CA PRO A 262 -17.86 -2.43 -21.17
C PRO A 262 -18.74 -1.18 -21.37
N SER A 263 -19.94 -1.36 -21.89
CA SER A 263 -20.93 -0.29 -22.07
C SER A 263 -22.26 -0.63 -21.41
N LEU A 264 -22.97 0.41 -20.94
CA LEU A 264 -24.35 0.28 -20.48
C LEU A 264 -25.33 -0.09 -21.60
N SER A 265 -24.94 -0.02 -22.88
CA SER A 265 -25.77 -0.47 -24.00
C SER A 265 -25.72 -1.98 -24.26
N ASP A 266 -24.68 -2.66 -23.77
CA ASP A 266 -24.33 -4.01 -24.22
C ASP A 266 -24.93 -5.12 -23.34
N GLY A 267 -25.67 -4.76 -22.29
CA GLY A 267 -26.23 -5.73 -21.36
C GLY A 267 -27.16 -5.16 -20.30
N GLN A 268 -27.40 -5.94 -19.26
CA GLN A 268 -28.16 -5.52 -18.09
C GLN A 268 -27.33 -4.52 -17.27
N ALA A 269 -27.94 -3.38 -16.91
CA ALA A 269 -27.32 -2.41 -16.03
C ALA A 269 -26.80 -3.10 -14.75
N PRO A 270 -25.57 -2.77 -14.29
CA PRO A 270 -25.05 -3.40 -13.11
C PRO A 270 -25.92 -3.05 -11.90
N ARG A 271 -26.14 -4.03 -11.04
CA ARG A 271 -26.83 -3.80 -9.79
C ARG A 271 -25.98 -2.92 -8.88
N VAL A 272 -26.60 -1.89 -8.29
CA VAL A 272 -25.91 -1.01 -7.34
C VAL A 272 -26.20 -1.49 -5.93
N TYR A 273 -25.15 -1.82 -5.18
CA TYR A 273 -25.23 -2.02 -3.74
C TYR A 273 -24.70 -0.78 -3.04
N VAL A 274 -25.48 -0.20 -2.13
CA VAL A 274 -25.04 0.96 -1.34
C VAL A 274 -24.56 0.50 0.03
N SER A 275 -23.42 1.04 0.47
CA SER A 275 -22.92 0.84 1.83
C SER A 275 -22.46 2.14 2.46
N LYS A 276 -22.77 2.32 3.74
CA LYS A 276 -22.28 3.41 4.60
C LYS A 276 -21.25 2.93 5.63
N VAL A 277 -20.87 1.67 5.51
CA VAL A 277 -19.91 0.96 6.36
C VAL A 277 -18.94 0.20 5.44
N PRO A 278 -17.77 -0.24 5.94
CA PRO A 278 -16.88 -1.09 5.17
C PRO A 278 -17.64 -2.30 4.60
N ALA A 279 -17.55 -2.50 3.28
CA ALA A 279 -18.18 -3.58 2.55
C ALA A 279 -17.29 -4.11 1.42
N GLU A 280 -17.36 -5.40 1.16
CA GLU A 280 -16.72 -6.06 0.03
C GLU A 280 -17.79 -6.64 -0.90
N LEU A 281 -17.62 -6.43 -2.20
CA LEU A 281 -18.50 -6.98 -3.22
C LEU A 281 -17.79 -8.12 -3.94
N ILE A 282 -18.35 -9.32 -3.84
CA ILE A 282 -17.91 -10.51 -4.57
C ILE A 282 -18.94 -10.78 -5.65
N VAL A 283 -18.50 -10.69 -6.90
CA VAL A 283 -19.34 -10.96 -8.07
C VAL A 283 -18.97 -12.32 -8.66
N THR A 284 -19.97 -13.17 -8.87
CA THR A 284 -19.87 -14.41 -9.64
C THR A 284 -20.67 -14.28 -10.93
N ASP A 285 -20.21 -14.93 -12.00
CA ASP A 285 -21.00 -15.08 -13.23
C ASP A 285 -22.03 -16.20 -13.05
N GLY A 286 -23.24 -15.84 -12.57
CA GLY A 286 -24.28 -16.79 -12.20
C GLY A 286 -24.01 -17.48 -10.85
N GLU A 287 -24.51 -18.71 -10.68
CA GLU A 287 -24.27 -19.50 -9.46
C GLU A 287 -22.77 -19.85 -9.30
N PRO A 288 -22.23 -19.91 -8.07
CA PRO A 288 -20.82 -20.27 -7.84
C PRO A 288 -20.43 -21.62 -8.46
N ASN A 289 -19.37 -21.61 -9.26
CA ASN A 289 -18.81 -22.80 -9.87
C ASN A 289 -17.61 -23.32 -9.06
N TYR A 290 -17.85 -24.29 -8.18
CA TYR A 290 -16.82 -24.89 -7.34
C TYR A 290 -15.95 -25.89 -8.10
N THR A 291 -14.63 -25.70 -8.04
CA THR A 291 -13.63 -26.54 -8.68
C THR A 291 -12.64 -27.06 -7.62
N PRO A 292 -12.31 -28.37 -7.60
CA PRO A 292 -11.33 -28.92 -6.65
C PRO A 292 -9.94 -28.32 -6.81
N LEU A 293 -9.21 -28.23 -5.69
CA LEU A 293 -7.77 -28.00 -5.66
C LEU A 293 -7.05 -29.32 -5.41
N ASP A 294 -6.29 -29.77 -6.40
CA ASP A 294 -5.57 -31.05 -6.34
C ASP A 294 -4.67 -31.14 -5.10
N GLY A 295 -4.71 -32.28 -4.42
CA GLY A 295 -3.90 -32.53 -3.21
C GLY A 295 -4.44 -31.88 -1.92
N THR A 296 -5.64 -31.29 -1.97
CA THR A 296 -6.29 -30.66 -0.82
C THR A 296 -7.77 -31.06 -0.70
N ASN A 297 -8.37 -30.77 0.43
CA ASN A 297 -9.82 -30.82 0.67
C ASN A 297 -10.53 -29.49 0.36
N LEU A 298 -9.91 -28.63 -0.45
CA LEU A 298 -10.46 -27.33 -0.82
C LEU A 298 -11.12 -27.36 -2.19
N LEU A 299 -12.25 -26.66 -2.31
CA LEU A 299 -12.79 -26.20 -3.59
C LEU A 299 -12.60 -24.69 -3.70
N TYR A 300 -12.36 -24.16 -4.90
CA TYR A 300 -12.39 -22.71 -5.16
C TYR A 300 -13.49 -22.35 -6.15
N VAL A 301 -14.02 -21.13 -6.07
CA VAL A 301 -15.01 -20.63 -7.03
C VAL A 301 -14.29 -20.09 -8.27
N SER A 302 -14.51 -20.72 -9.43
CA SER A 302 -13.74 -20.44 -10.65
C SER A 302 -14.34 -19.35 -11.55
N ASN A 303 -15.62 -19.02 -11.37
CA ASN A 303 -16.35 -17.98 -12.10
C ASN A 303 -16.40 -16.65 -11.32
N THR A 304 -15.32 -16.33 -10.60
CA THR A 304 -15.09 -15.03 -9.94
C THR A 304 -13.60 -14.71 -9.94
N THR A 305 -13.27 -13.42 -9.98
CA THR A 305 -11.90 -12.94 -9.76
C THR A 305 -11.53 -12.94 -8.26
N ALA A 306 -12.53 -12.98 -7.37
CA ALA A 306 -12.32 -13.06 -5.94
C ALA A 306 -11.69 -14.39 -5.50
N ASN A 307 -11.16 -14.39 -4.28
CA ASN A 307 -10.59 -15.56 -3.64
C ASN A 307 -11.62 -16.16 -2.68
N VAL A 308 -12.44 -17.06 -3.20
CA VAL A 308 -13.51 -17.75 -2.47
C VAL A 308 -13.26 -19.26 -2.51
N PHE A 309 -13.26 -19.88 -1.34
CA PHE A 309 -12.98 -21.30 -1.16
C PHE A 309 -14.05 -21.97 -0.30
N LYS A 310 -14.23 -23.27 -0.48
CA LYS A 310 -15.01 -24.14 0.39
C LYS A 310 -14.08 -25.21 0.93
N ASP A 311 -13.95 -25.30 2.25
CA ASP A 311 -13.28 -26.42 2.88
C ASP A 311 -14.28 -27.56 3.07
N LEU A 312 -13.93 -28.75 2.61
CA LEU A 312 -14.77 -29.94 2.69
C LEU A 312 -14.72 -30.61 4.06
N ASP A 313 -13.72 -30.33 4.88
CA ASP A 313 -13.61 -30.90 6.23
C ASP A 313 -14.58 -30.22 7.21
N ASP A 314 -14.63 -28.87 7.20
CA ASP A 314 -15.52 -28.10 8.08
C ASP A 314 -16.79 -27.58 7.40
N GLN A 315 -16.90 -27.73 6.07
CA GLN A 315 -18.02 -27.24 5.25
C GLN A 315 -18.21 -25.71 5.35
N MET A 316 -17.16 -24.94 5.65
CA MET A 316 -17.19 -23.48 5.70
C MET A 316 -16.71 -22.86 4.40
N THR A 317 -17.31 -21.73 4.03
CA THR A 317 -16.84 -20.90 2.93
C THR A 317 -15.81 -19.91 3.48
N TYR A 318 -14.62 -19.88 2.89
CA TYR A 318 -13.54 -18.97 3.21
C TYR A 318 -13.38 -17.92 2.12
N VAL A 319 -13.12 -16.67 2.51
CA VAL A 319 -12.83 -15.57 1.59
C VAL A 319 -11.57 -14.83 2.04
N LEU A 320 -10.69 -14.53 1.10
CA LEU A 320 -9.50 -13.71 1.33
C LEU A 320 -9.78 -12.28 0.87
N LEU A 321 -9.72 -11.34 1.79
CA LEU A 321 -9.94 -9.92 1.56
C LEU A 321 -8.74 -9.12 2.06
N SER A 322 -8.02 -8.44 1.18
CA SER A 322 -6.92 -7.55 1.57
C SER A 322 -5.86 -8.22 2.48
N GLY A 323 -5.56 -9.51 2.25
CA GLY A 323 -4.63 -10.30 3.07
C GLY A 323 -5.24 -10.96 4.31
N ARG A 324 -6.53 -10.77 4.60
CA ARG A 324 -7.24 -11.33 5.75
C ARG A 324 -8.23 -12.41 5.35
N TRP A 325 -8.24 -13.50 6.10
CA TRP A 325 -9.20 -14.59 5.90
C TRP A 325 -10.45 -14.40 6.75
N PHE A 326 -11.60 -14.62 6.13
CA PHE A 326 -12.90 -14.65 6.79
C PHE A 326 -13.64 -15.92 6.40
N ARG A 327 -14.45 -16.46 7.31
CA ARG A 327 -15.26 -17.65 7.04
C ARG A 327 -16.73 -17.48 7.43
N SER A 328 -17.59 -18.24 6.77
CA SER A 328 -19.01 -18.33 7.09
C SER A 328 -19.60 -19.64 6.56
N SER A 329 -20.66 -20.14 7.19
CA SER A 329 -21.44 -21.27 6.68
C SER A 329 -22.36 -20.88 5.52
N SER A 330 -22.48 -19.58 5.21
CA SER A 330 -23.41 -19.00 4.23
C SER A 330 -22.82 -17.75 3.57
N GLU A 331 -23.09 -17.53 2.29
CA GLU A 331 -22.73 -16.28 1.58
C GLU A 331 -23.32 -15.02 2.24
N LYS A 332 -24.41 -15.18 3.00
CA LYS A 332 -25.08 -14.08 3.72
C LYS A 332 -24.43 -13.73 5.08
N GLY A 333 -23.41 -14.48 5.50
CA GLY A 333 -22.84 -14.39 6.84
C GLY A 333 -23.70 -15.07 7.91
N PRO A 334 -23.41 -14.81 9.21
CA PRO A 334 -22.36 -13.91 9.68
C PRO A 334 -20.97 -14.40 9.26
N TRP A 335 -20.08 -13.45 9.00
CA TRP A 335 -18.67 -13.74 8.69
C TRP A 335 -17.84 -13.59 9.96
N ASP A 336 -16.87 -14.47 10.13
CA ASP A 336 -15.91 -14.45 11.23
C ASP A 336 -14.49 -14.32 10.68
N TYR A 337 -13.65 -13.53 11.34
CA TYR A 337 -12.23 -13.48 11.02
C TYR A 337 -11.54 -14.80 11.39
N VAL A 338 -10.62 -15.26 10.54
CA VAL A 338 -9.81 -16.45 10.73
C VAL A 338 -8.36 -16.01 10.92
N SER A 339 -7.85 -16.17 12.14
CA SER A 339 -6.41 -15.99 12.40
C SER A 339 -5.60 -17.05 11.67
N GLY A 340 -4.33 -16.73 11.41
CA GLY A 340 -3.37 -17.64 10.80
C GLY A 340 -3.35 -19.04 11.38
N SER A 341 -3.30 -19.12 12.71
CA SER A 341 -3.29 -20.38 13.48
C SER A 341 -4.56 -21.23 13.34
N ASN A 342 -5.66 -20.65 12.86
CA ASN A 342 -6.95 -21.32 12.70
C ASN A 342 -7.31 -21.56 11.22
N LEU A 343 -6.45 -21.15 10.28
CA LEU A 343 -6.66 -21.42 8.87
C LEU A 343 -6.37 -22.91 8.59
N PRO A 344 -7.22 -23.62 7.82
CA PRO A 344 -6.97 -25.03 7.47
C PRO A 344 -5.60 -25.23 6.82
N GLU A 345 -4.92 -26.31 7.20
CA GLU A 345 -3.54 -26.59 6.75
C GLU A 345 -3.45 -26.70 5.22
N ASP A 346 -4.52 -27.18 4.58
CA ASP A 346 -4.68 -27.30 3.14
C ASP A 346 -4.39 -26.01 2.37
N PHE A 347 -4.65 -24.83 2.94
CA PHE A 347 -4.31 -23.55 2.31
C PHE A 347 -2.80 -23.37 2.08
N SER A 348 -1.97 -23.96 2.95
CA SER A 348 -0.50 -23.95 2.78
C SER A 348 -0.02 -24.95 1.72
N ARG A 349 -0.87 -25.92 1.36
CA ARG A 349 -0.57 -27.00 0.41
C ARG A 349 -1.12 -26.74 -1.00
N ILE A 350 -1.67 -25.55 -1.26
CA ILE A 350 -2.14 -25.16 -2.59
C ILE A 350 -0.96 -25.26 -3.57
N PRO A 351 -1.08 -26.04 -4.67
CA PRO A 351 0.01 -26.24 -5.62
C PRO A 351 0.52 -24.94 -6.25
N ASP A 352 1.83 -24.85 -6.51
CA ASP A 352 2.47 -23.66 -7.11
C ASP A 352 2.05 -23.40 -8.57
N ASP A 353 1.49 -24.40 -9.25
CA ASP A 353 0.92 -24.28 -10.60
C ASP A 353 -0.60 -24.03 -10.60
N SER A 354 -1.20 -23.94 -9.40
CA SER A 354 -2.62 -23.63 -9.24
C SER A 354 -2.93 -22.20 -9.70
N PRO A 355 -4.11 -21.95 -10.30
CA PRO A 355 -4.57 -20.59 -10.56
C PRO A 355 -4.81 -19.75 -9.28
N LYS A 356 -4.75 -20.38 -8.10
CA LYS A 356 -4.93 -19.76 -6.79
C LYS A 356 -3.67 -19.81 -5.92
N GLU A 357 -2.49 -20.13 -6.49
CA GLU A 357 -1.23 -20.21 -5.74
C GLU A 357 -0.89 -18.93 -4.96
N ASN A 358 -1.24 -17.77 -5.52
CA ASN A 358 -0.92 -16.46 -4.98
C ASN A 358 -1.53 -16.19 -3.60
N VAL A 359 -2.59 -16.93 -3.20
CA VAL A 359 -3.18 -16.78 -1.86
C VAL A 359 -2.22 -17.25 -0.77
N LYS A 360 -1.21 -18.06 -1.10
CA LYS A 360 -0.17 -18.49 -0.15
C LYS A 360 0.59 -17.32 0.45
N ALA A 361 0.72 -16.19 -0.24
CA ALA A 361 1.28 -14.95 0.33
C ALA A 361 0.49 -14.41 1.53
N SER A 362 -0.77 -14.84 1.69
CA SER A 362 -1.65 -14.55 2.83
C SER A 362 -1.89 -15.76 3.73
N VAL A 363 -1.09 -16.82 3.61
CA VAL A 363 -1.15 -18.02 4.46
C VAL A 363 0.11 -18.06 5.32
N PRO A 364 0.00 -17.85 6.64
CA PRO A 364 1.16 -17.86 7.53
C PRO A 364 1.99 -19.15 7.45
N GLY A 365 3.31 -18.99 7.46
CA GLY A 365 4.26 -20.11 7.42
C GLY A 365 4.60 -20.63 6.02
N THR A 366 3.98 -20.12 4.97
CA THR A 366 4.42 -20.41 3.59
C THR A 366 5.65 -19.58 3.22
N GLY A 367 6.43 -20.05 2.24
CA GLY A 367 7.57 -19.28 1.72
C GLY A 367 7.13 -17.96 1.09
N GLU A 368 5.98 -17.95 0.41
CA GLU A 368 5.43 -16.75 -0.23
C GLU A 368 5.02 -15.68 0.78
N ALA A 369 4.43 -16.08 1.92
CA ALA A 369 4.09 -15.16 2.99
C ALA A 369 5.34 -14.50 3.58
N GLU A 370 6.39 -15.29 3.83
CA GLU A 370 7.64 -14.77 4.36
C GLU A 370 8.34 -13.82 3.37
N GLU A 371 8.36 -14.15 2.07
CA GLU A 371 8.91 -13.25 1.07
C GLU A 371 8.08 -11.98 0.88
N ALA A 372 6.76 -12.06 0.99
CA ALA A 372 5.91 -10.88 0.99
C ALA A 372 6.28 -9.95 2.15
N VAL A 373 6.48 -10.47 3.37
CA VAL A 373 6.95 -9.67 4.52
C VAL A 373 8.31 -9.02 4.25
N ILE A 374 9.25 -9.76 3.66
CA ILE A 374 10.57 -9.23 3.30
C ILE A 374 10.43 -8.12 2.27
N ALA A 375 9.68 -8.36 1.19
CA ALA A 375 9.42 -7.39 0.14
C ALA A 375 8.73 -6.12 0.69
N ASN A 376 7.84 -6.28 1.67
CA ASN A 376 7.18 -5.17 2.34
C ASN A 376 8.12 -4.30 3.18
N SER A 377 9.30 -4.80 3.53
CA SER A 377 10.34 -4.05 4.25
C SER A 377 11.30 -3.29 3.34
N ILE A 378 11.27 -3.56 2.02
CA ILE A 378 12.18 -2.97 1.05
C ILE A 378 11.71 -1.54 0.72
N PRO A 379 12.54 -0.50 0.95
CA PRO A 379 12.16 0.85 0.61
C PRO A 379 12.40 1.19 -0.86
N THR A 380 11.47 1.94 -1.43
CA THR A 380 11.71 2.76 -2.62
C THR A 380 12.42 4.04 -2.17
N THR A 381 13.66 4.24 -2.64
CA THR A 381 14.49 5.39 -2.25
C THR A 381 14.78 6.32 -3.43
N THR A 382 15.00 7.59 -3.11
CA THR A 382 15.47 8.60 -4.06
C THR A 382 16.26 9.69 -3.33
N LYS A 383 16.95 10.54 -4.08
CA LYS A 383 17.59 11.74 -3.54
C LYS A 383 16.89 12.98 -4.05
N VAL A 384 16.58 13.90 -3.14
CA VAL A 384 15.91 15.17 -3.43
C VAL A 384 16.83 16.33 -3.07
N LYS A 385 16.70 17.46 -3.80
CA LYS A 385 17.46 18.66 -3.45
C LYS A 385 16.86 19.32 -2.21
N PRO A 386 17.67 19.78 -1.25
CA PRO A 386 17.20 20.64 -0.17
C PRO A 386 16.55 21.93 -0.71
N GLY A 387 15.67 22.52 0.10
CA GLY A 387 15.07 23.83 -0.18
C GLY A 387 13.55 23.82 -0.16
N SER A 388 12.97 24.99 -0.45
CA SER A 388 11.53 25.20 -0.39
C SER A 388 10.79 24.49 -1.53
N ALA A 389 9.61 23.95 -1.22
CA ALA A 389 8.72 23.30 -2.17
C ALA A 389 7.32 23.88 -2.07
N LYS A 390 6.63 23.96 -3.22
CA LYS A 390 5.21 24.27 -3.25
C LYS A 390 4.42 22.99 -2.99
N ILE A 391 3.82 22.91 -1.81
CA ILE A 391 2.96 21.79 -1.42
C ILE A 391 1.51 22.16 -1.79
N PRO A 392 0.75 21.29 -2.48
CA PRO A 392 -0.66 21.52 -2.82
C PRO A 392 -1.55 21.29 -1.58
N LEU A 393 -1.25 22.01 -0.52
CA LEU A 393 -1.93 21.93 0.77
C LEU A 393 -3.24 22.72 0.73
N ALA A 394 -4.36 22.07 1.00
CA ALA A 394 -5.65 22.72 1.18
C ALA A 394 -6.14 22.50 2.61
N VAL A 395 -6.60 23.58 3.24
CA VAL A 395 -7.21 23.57 4.58
C VAL A 395 -8.58 24.22 4.46
N ASP A 396 -9.62 23.55 4.97
CA ASP A 396 -10.98 24.09 4.94
C ASP A 396 -11.24 24.99 6.13
N GLY A 397 -11.03 26.30 5.95
CA GLY A 397 -11.17 27.29 7.02
C GLY A 397 -9.99 27.28 8.00
N GLU A 398 -10.25 27.61 9.27
CA GLU A 398 -9.21 27.61 10.31
C GLU A 398 -8.74 26.18 10.65
N PRO A 399 -7.44 25.94 10.89
CA PRO A 399 -6.92 24.61 11.16
C PRO A 399 -7.54 23.96 12.40
N GLN A 400 -8.15 22.78 12.21
CA GLN A 400 -8.75 21.99 13.28
C GLN A 400 -7.74 20.95 13.78
N LEU A 401 -7.08 21.24 14.90
CA LEU A 401 -6.11 20.33 15.49
C LEU A 401 -6.81 19.18 16.25
N LYS A 402 -6.47 17.94 15.91
CA LYS A 402 -6.81 16.74 16.67
C LYS A 402 -5.56 16.09 17.23
N ARG A 403 -5.65 15.58 18.45
CA ARG A 403 -4.55 14.84 19.08
C ARG A 403 -4.37 13.48 18.40
N ILE A 404 -3.13 13.06 18.21
CA ILE A 404 -2.81 11.68 17.88
C ILE A 404 -2.69 10.90 19.19
N GLU A 405 -3.64 10.02 19.46
CA GLU A 405 -3.68 9.21 20.68
C GLU A 405 -2.36 8.45 20.91
N GLY A 406 -1.98 8.25 22.17
CA GLY A 406 -0.70 7.63 22.53
C GLY A 406 0.54 8.50 22.32
N THR A 407 0.44 9.70 21.72
CA THR A 407 1.59 10.57 21.42
C THR A 407 1.37 12.02 21.90
N PRO A 408 2.41 12.89 21.95
CA PRO A 408 2.24 14.33 22.17
C PRO A 408 1.80 15.09 20.90
N LEU A 409 1.65 14.41 19.76
CA LEU A 409 1.45 15.04 18.46
C LEU A 409 -0.01 15.45 18.23
N TYR A 410 -0.18 16.48 17.39
CA TYR A 410 -1.46 16.85 16.82
C TYR A 410 -1.40 16.77 15.30
N TYR A 411 -2.55 16.62 14.65
CA TYR A 411 -2.67 16.73 13.20
C TYR A 411 -3.81 17.65 12.82
N VAL A 412 -3.76 18.22 11.62
CA VAL A 412 -4.80 19.09 11.08
C VAL A 412 -5.87 18.22 10.41
N PHE A 413 -7.03 18.10 11.06
CA PHE A 413 -8.10 17.21 10.62
C PHE A 413 -8.79 17.67 9.33
N ASN A 414 -8.95 18.97 9.14
CA ASN A 414 -9.59 19.60 8.00
C ASN A 414 -8.60 19.94 6.88
N CYS A 415 -7.70 19.01 6.57
CA CYS A 415 -6.64 19.24 5.60
C CYS A 415 -6.56 18.12 4.55
N SER A 416 -6.19 18.49 3.32
CA SER A 416 -6.01 17.55 2.20
C SER A 416 -4.75 16.69 2.29
N LEU A 417 -3.81 17.01 3.18
CA LEU A 417 -2.54 16.30 3.38
C LEU A 417 -2.28 16.04 4.86
N PRO A 418 -1.45 15.04 5.22
CA PRO A 418 -1.16 14.69 6.61
C PRO A 418 -0.25 15.72 7.28
N VAL A 419 -0.81 16.83 7.75
CA VAL A 419 -0.07 17.85 8.48
C VAL A 419 -0.02 17.51 9.96
N ILE A 420 1.19 17.28 10.48
CA ILE A 420 1.48 16.98 11.88
C ILE A 420 2.11 18.21 12.54
N LYS A 421 1.54 18.65 13.65
CA LYS A 421 2.12 19.64 14.56
C LYS A 421 2.85 18.92 15.68
N VAL A 422 4.17 19.10 15.75
CA VAL A 422 5.04 18.54 16.79
C VAL A 422 5.08 19.47 18.00
N ASP A 423 5.25 20.77 17.76
CA ASP A 423 5.20 21.83 18.76
C ASP A 423 4.68 23.13 18.12
N ASP A 424 4.85 24.30 18.77
CA ASP A 424 4.32 25.57 18.25
C ASP A 424 5.04 26.11 17.01
N LYS A 425 6.25 25.64 16.73
CA LYS A 425 7.12 26.10 15.63
C LYS A 425 7.61 24.97 14.74
N THR A 426 7.12 23.75 14.94
CA THR A 426 7.60 22.58 14.22
C THR A 426 6.42 21.81 13.65
N TRP A 427 6.30 21.84 12.33
CA TRP A 427 5.25 21.18 11.56
C TRP A 427 5.86 20.31 10.48
N TYR A 428 5.24 19.17 10.23
CA TYR A 428 5.66 18.22 9.20
C TYR A 428 4.48 17.83 8.32
N THR A 429 4.76 17.58 7.04
CA THR A 429 3.81 16.95 6.12
C THR A 429 4.53 16.00 5.18
N VAL A 430 3.83 14.98 4.71
CA VAL A 430 4.32 14.09 3.65
C VAL A 430 3.60 14.44 2.36
N TYR A 431 4.37 14.59 1.28
CA TYR A 431 3.84 14.68 -0.07
C TYR A 431 4.73 13.88 -1.03
N ASN A 432 4.12 13.00 -1.83
CA ASN A 432 4.81 12.09 -2.76
C ASN A 432 5.97 11.29 -2.12
N GLY A 433 5.77 10.80 -0.89
CA GLY A 433 6.77 10.01 -0.18
C GLY A 433 7.99 10.80 0.30
N VAL A 434 7.88 12.12 0.37
CA VAL A 434 8.93 13.02 0.87
C VAL A 434 8.41 13.81 2.07
N TRP A 435 9.21 13.89 3.13
CA TRP A 435 8.92 14.73 4.29
C TRP A 435 9.27 16.19 4.02
N TYR A 436 8.37 17.08 4.41
CA TYR A 436 8.56 18.52 4.41
C TYR A 436 8.34 19.07 5.81
N ALA A 437 9.13 20.07 6.19
CA ALA A 437 9.04 20.77 7.46
C ALA A 437 8.67 22.25 7.24
N ALA A 438 7.98 22.83 8.21
CA ALA A 438 7.67 24.26 8.26
C ALA A 438 7.56 24.77 9.69
N THR A 439 7.63 26.09 9.86
CA THR A 439 7.42 26.75 11.15
C THR A 439 5.96 27.06 11.46
N GLY A 440 5.08 26.82 10.49
CA GLY A 440 3.64 26.99 10.60
C GLY A 440 2.93 26.34 9.42
N ILE A 441 1.60 26.19 9.52
CA ILE A 441 0.79 25.49 8.52
C ILE A 441 0.85 26.13 7.12
N ASN A 442 1.04 27.44 7.04
CA ASN A 442 1.11 28.19 5.79
C ASN A 442 2.50 28.12 5.12
N GLY A 443 3.44 27.39 5.70
CA GLY A 443 4.82 27.33 5.23
C GLY A 443 5.65 28.57 5.60
N PRO A 444 6.78 28.81 4.91
CA PRO A 444 7.27 28.03 3.76
C PRO A 444 7.56 26.57 4.15
N TRP A 445 7.22 25.66 3.25
CA TRP A 445 7.52 24.23 3.40
C TRP A 445 8.86 23.94 2.72
N GLU A 446 9.74 23.26 3.44
CA GLU A 446 11.06 22.90 2.98
C GLU A 446 11.27 21.39 3.09
N VAL A 447 12.04 20.81 2.18
CA VAL A 447 12.44 19.40 2.31
C VAL A 447 13.07 19.20 3.67
N ALA A 448 12.48 18.33 4.48
CA ALA A 448 12.99 18.03 5.81
C ALA A 448 14.34 17.31 5.68
N SER A 449 15.31 17.69 6.52
CA SER A 449 16.59 16.98 6.68
C SER A 449 16.56 15.97 7.82
N SER A 450 15.55 16.03 8.68
CA SER A 450 15.30 15.08 9.77
C SER A 450 13.81 15.08 10.16
N VAL A 451 13.35 13.96 10.73
CA VAL A 451 12.00 13.79 11.27
C VAL A 451 12.11 13.35 12.72
N PRO A 452 11.42 14.01 13.67
CA PRO A 452 11.42 13.62 15.07
C PRO A 452 10.98 12.18 15.28
N ALA A 453 11.73 11.42 16.07
CA ALA A 453 11.48 9.99 16.29
C ALA A 453 10.05 9.67 16.77
N VAL A 454 9.42 10.59 17.51
CA VAL A 454 8.03 10.47 17.99
C VAL A 454 6.99 10.34 16.87
N ILE A 455 7.27 10.80 15.64
CA ILE A 455 6.36 10.57 14.50
C ILE A 455 6.29 9.08 14.18
N TYR A 456 7.38 8.32 14.36
CA TYR A 456 7.40 6.88 14.12
C TYR A 456 6.74 6.06 15.26
N SER A 457 6.25 6.71 16.31
CA SER A 457 5.43 6.10 17.36
C SER A 457 3.92 6.32 17.15
N ILE A 458 3.49 6.86 16.00
CA ILE A 458 2.07 7.04 15.67
C ILE A 458 1.42 5.64 15.58
N PRO A 459 0.40 5.34 16.40
CA PRO A 459 -0.20 4.01 16.47
C PRO A 459 -1.08 3.68 15.26
N ALA A 460 -1.33 2.38 15.07
CA ALA A 460 -2.14 1.86 13.97
C ALA A 460 -3.64 2.25 14.02
N ASN A 461 -4.13 2.83 15.12
CA ASN A 461 -5.48 3.40 15.21
C ASN A 461 -5.53 4.89 14.80
N SER A 462 -4.44 5.44 14.26
CA SER A 462 -4.39 6.79 13.71
C SER A 462 -4.55 6.78 12.18
N PRO A 463 -5.34 7.70 11.58
CA PRO A 463 -5.41 7.83 10.13
C PRO A 463 -4.07 8.24 9.50
N LEU A 464 -3.10 8.69 10.29
CA LEU A 464 -1.77 9.08 9.83
C LEU A 464 -0.73 7.98 9.97
N HIS A 465 -1.07 6.77 10.42
CA HIS A 465 -0.09 5.70 10.64
C HIS A 465 0.77 5.39 9.40
N TYR A 466 0.19 5.45 8.20
CA TYR A 466 0.90 5.19 6.95
C TYR A 466 2.12 6.12 6.73
N VAL A 467 2.19 7.31 7.33
CA VAL A 467 3.34 8.20 7.20
C VAL A 467 4.58 7.69 7.93
N THR A 468 4.43 6.77 8.91
CA THR A 468 5.57 6.19 9.64
C THR A 468 6.45 5.29 8.77
N TYR A 469 5.96 4.96 7.57
CA TYR A 469 6.70 4.18 6.56
C TYR A 469 7.55 5.04 5.63
N VAL A 470 7.49 6.37 5.77
CA VAL A 470 8.33 7.34 5.04
C VAL A 470 9.49 7.79 5.92
N LYS A 471 10.71 7.70 5.41
CA LYS A 471 11.94 7.97 6.18
C LYS A 471 12.87 8.92 5.42
N ILE A 472 13.63 9.67 6.20
CA ILE A 472 14.87 10.30 5.75
C ILE A 472 16.00 9.36 6.18
N TYR A 473 16.75 8.87 5.20
CA TYR A 473 17.86 7.97 5.42
C TYR A 473 19.17 8.73 5.62
N ASP A 474 19.31 9.90 5.01
CA ASP A 474 20.49 10.74 5.13
C ASP A 474 20.22 12.17 4.65
N ALA A 475 21.02 13.13 5.09
CA ALA A 475 20.92 14.51 4.65
C ALA A 475 22.30 15.17 4.57
N THR A 476 22.64 15.67 3.40
CA THR A 476 23.83 16.49 3.14
C THR A 476 23.41 17.89 2.68
N PRO A 477 24.35 18.86 2.60
CA PRO A 477 24.04 20.17 2.02
C PRO A 477 23.56 20.12 0.56
N GLU A 478 23.82 19.02 -0.15
CA GLU A 478 23.53 18.87 -1.59
C GLU A 478 22.26 18.06 -1.84
N PHE A 479 22.01 17.03 -1.03
CA PHE A 479 20.90 16.10 -1.20
C PHE A 479 20.35 15.61 0.14
N VAL A 480 19.02 15.42 0.18
CA VAL A 480 18.37 14.60 1.20
C VAL A 480 17.99 13.26 0.58
N TYR A 481 18.43 12.18 1.20
CA TYR A 481 18.12 10.81 0.80
C TYR A 481 16.87 10.37 1.54
N VAL A 482 15.80 10.16 0.78
CA VAL A 482 14.46 9.87 1.29
C VAL A 482 13.96 8.56 0.70
N GLY A 483 12.96 7.99 1.34
CA GLY A 483 12.22 6.91 0.73
C GLY A 483 11.13 6.39 1.63
N TYR A 484 10.39 5.43 1.09
CA TYR A 484 9.26 4.84 1.77
C TYR A 484 9.18 3.35 1.46
N THR A 485 8.66 2.58 2.41
CA THR A 485 8.30 1.17 2.17
C THR A 485 6.86 1.10 1.65
N PRO A 486 6.41 -0.05 1.11
CA PRO A 486 5.03 -0.23 0.68
C PRO A 486 3.97 0.14 1.73
N GLY A 487 4.31 0.15 3.03
CA GLY A 487 3.39 0.58 4.08
C GLY A 487 2.93 2.04 3.97
N TYR A 488 3.65 2.89 3.22
CA TYR A 488 3.17 4.24 2.87
C TYR A 488 1.90 4.20 2.01
N TYR A 489 1.73 3.15 1.21
CA TYR A 489 0.51 2.91 0.44
C TYR A 489 -0.55 2.10 1.22
N GLY A 490 -0.25 1.71 2.47
CA GLY A 490 -1.22 1.11 3.38
C GLY A 490 -0.97 -0.34 3.75
N THR A 491 0.10 -1.00 3.28
CA THR A 491 0.41 -2.36 3.74
C THR A 491 0.94 -2.40 5.17
N VAL A 492 0.54 -3.40 5.94
CA VAL A 492 0.99 -3.62 7.31
C VAL A 492 1.26 -5.10 7.52
N VAL A 493 2.29 -5.45 8.29
CA VAL A 493 2.54 -6.83 8.72
C VAL A 493 1.70 -7.09 9.96
N CYS A 494 0.80 -8.07 9.92
CA CYS A 494 -0.02 -8.43 11.07
C CYS A 494 0.73 -9.38 12.03
N SER A 495 0.14 -9.63 13.21
CA SER A 495 0.71 -10.52 14.23
C SER A 495 0.94 -11.95 13.75
N ASP A 496 0.15 -12.42 12.78
CA ASP A 496 0.31 -13.74 12.17
C ASP A 496 1.49 -13.83 11.18
N GLY A 497 2.25 -12.75 10.98
CA GLY A 497 3.43 -12.76 10.11
C GLY A 497 3.10 -12.74 8.61
N VAL A 498 1.94 -12.21 8.23
CA VAL A 498 1.55 -11.96 6.83
C VAL A 498 1.31 -10.47 6.61
N VAL A 499 1.40 -10.05 5.35
CA VAL A 499 1.12 -8.67 4.95
C VAL A 499 -0.35 -8.52 4.62
N VAL A 500 -0.98 -7.50 5.18
CA VAL A 500 -2.37 -7.12 4.94
C VAL A 500 -2.45 -5.67 4.47
N TYR A 501 -3.53 -5.31 3.79
CA TYR A 501 -3.80 -3.91 3.44
C TYR A 501 -4.62 -3.24 4.56
N GLY A 502 -4.18 -2.07 5.01
CA GLY A 502 -4.80 -1.24 6.04
C GLY A 502 -4.65 -1.76 7.47
N THR A 503 -4.88 -0.86 8.44
CA THR A 503 -4.82 -1.19 9.88
C THR A 503 -6.12 -1.78 10.44
N GLY A 504 -7.21 -1.69 9.68
CA GLY A 504 -8.54 -2.18 10.03
C GLY A 504 -9.41 -1.26 10.87
N TYR A 505 -8.87 -0.11 11.27
CA TYR A 505 -9.66 0.90 11.93
C TYR A 505 -10.46 1.70 10.89
N PHE A 506 -11.69 2.07 11.27
CA PHE A 506 -12.46 3.06 10.54
C PHE A 506 -12.01 4.45 10.96
N TYR A 507 -11.69 5.29 9.98
CA TYR A 507 -11.36 6.69 10.19
C TYR A 507 -12.45 7.55 9.57
N PRO A 508 -13.10 8.44 10.32
CA PRO A 508 -14.05 9.38 9.73
C PRO A 508 -13.30 10.42 8.90
N GLY A 509 -13.76 10.67 7.67
CA GLY A 509 -13.28 11.79 6.86
C GLY A 509 -13.69 13.14 7.44
N TYR A 510 -12.97 14.18 7.02
CA TYR A 510 -13.42 15.54 7.27
C TYR A 510 -14.45 15.92 6.21
N LEU A 511 -15.61 16.40 6.66
CA LEU A 511 -16.69 16.86 5.80
C LEU A 511 -16.93 18.35 6.03
N GLY A 512 -16.47 19.15 5.08
CA GLY A 512 -16.75 20.58 4.98
C GLY A 512 -18.03 20.87 4.21
N ARG A 513 -18.30 22.16 3.97
CA ARG A 513 -19.48 22.58 3.18
C ARG A 513 -19.39 22.18 1.71
N HIS A 514 -18.19 22.19 1.16
CA HIS A 514 -17.92 21.97 -0.26
C HIS A 514 -16.78 20.99 -0.53
N VAL A 515 -16.14 20.47 0.52
CA VAL A 515 -14.98 19.60 0.43
C VAL A 515 -15.17 18.39 1.34
N TRP A 516 -14.64 17.26 0.90
CA TRP A 516 -14.49 16.06 1.70
C TRP A 516 -13.03 15.63 1.62
N PHE A 517 -12.37 15.54 2.78
CA PHE A 517 -11.03 14.97 2.87
C PHE A 517 -11.17 13.57 3.45
N SER A 518 -11.09 12.58 2.56
CA SER A 518 -11.11 11.17 2.93
C SER A 518 -9.81 10.82 3.68
N PRO A 519 -9.88 10.01 4.74
CA PRO A 519 -8.70 9.37 5.26
C PRO A 519 -8.27 8.23 4.32
N PHE A 520 -7.09 7.68 4.57
CA PHE A 520 -6.69 6.42 3.94
C PHE A 520 -7.66 5.31 4.34
N VAL A 521 -8.20 4.62 3.35
CA VAL A 521 -9.05 3.44 3.55
C VAL A 521 -8.21 2.28 4.06
N THR A 522 -8.79 1.42 4.91
CA THR A 522 -8.07 0.32 5.53
C THR A 522 -8.42 -1.04 4.91
N TYR A 523 -9.62 -1.59 5.08
CA TYR A 523 -10.12 -2.73 4.29
C TYR A 523 -11.65 -2.74 4.33
N GLY A 524 -12.30 -3.49 3.43
CA GLY A 524 -13.75 -3.41 3.26
C GLY A 524 -14.16 -2.32 2.28
N TYR A 525 -13.41 -2.17 1.19
CA TYR A 525 -13.60 -1.12 0.19
C TYR A 525 -13.21 -1.59 -1.21
N GLY A 526 -13.24 -2.91 -1.48
CA GLY A 526 -12.82 -3.45 -2.77
C GLY A 526 -11.31 -3.53 -2.95
N SER A 527 -10.50 -3.27 -1.92
CA SER A 527 -9.04 -3.34 -2.03
C SER A 527 -8.57 -4.79 -2.20
N SER A 528 -7.87 -5.05 -3.30
CA SER A 528 -7.24 -6.32 -3.65
C SER A 528 -5.73 -6.15 -3.58
N LEU A 529 -5.14 -6.73 -2.53
CA LEU A 529 -3.70 -6.81 -2.38
C LEU A 529 -3.23 -8.15 -2.95
N CYS A 530 -2.23 -8.12 -3.83
CA CYS A 530 -1.59 -9.31 -4.36
C CYS A 530 -0.07 -9.14 -4.32
N TRP A 531 0.65 -10.23 -4.05
CA TRP A 531 2.09 -10.27 -4.22
C TRP A 531 2.47 -11.62 -4.81
N THR A 532 3.40 -11.60 -5.75
CA THR A 532 4.11 -12.80 -6.21
C THR A 532 5.61 -12.51 -6.34
N PRO A 533 6.48 -13.53 -6.26
CA PRO A 533 7.92 -13.33 -6.43
C PRO A 533 8.32 -12.71 -7.79
N TRP A 534 7.54 -12.95 -8.85
CA TRP A 534 7.85 -12.52 -10.22
C TRP A 534 7.18 -11.21 -10.65
N TYR A 535 6.05 -10.81 -10.05
CA TYR A 535 5.39 -9.54 -10.35
C TYR A 535 5.51 -8.51 -9.20
N GLY A 536 5.95 -8.93 -8.02
CA GLY A 536 6.04 -8.06 -6.84
C GLY A 536 4.66 -7.65 -6.32
N TRP A 537 4.63 -6.54 -5.58
CA TRP A 537 3.38 -5.97 -5.03
C TRP A 537 2.49 -5.43 -6.13
N SER A 538 1.23 -5.85 -6.12
CA SER A 538 0.16 -5.33 -6.95
C SER A 538 -1.01 -4.92 -6.06
N PHE A 539 -1.50 -3.71 -6.29
CA PHE A 539 -2.66 -3.15 -5.62
C PHE A 539 -3.75 -2.95 -6.66
N GLY A 540 -4.83 -3.70 -6.53
CA GLY A 540 -6.09 -3.43 -7.21
C GLY A 540 -7.02 -2.75 -6.22
N PHE A 541 -7.76 -1.76 -6.70
CA PHE A 541 -8.89 -1.23 -5.95
C PHE A 541 -10.15 -1.59 -6.72
N GLY A 542 -11.21 -1.92 -5.99
CA GLY A 542 -12.50 -2.21 -6.58
C GLY A 542 -12.94 -1.01 -7.41
N PHE A 543 -13.74 -1.27 -8.41
CA PHE A 543 -14.26 -0.23 -9.29
C PHE A 543 -14.90 0.91 -8.47
N GLY A 544 -14.36 2.14 -8.58
CA GLY A 544 -14.78 3.29 -7.77
C GLY A 544 -13.85 3.75 -6.67
N TRP A 545 -12.68 3.10 -6.53
CA TRP A 545 -11.73 3.33 -5.45
C TRP A 545 -10.31 3.66 -5.94
N GLY A 546 -10.15 3.92 -7.25
CA GLY A 546 -8.88 4.21 -7.92
C GLY A 546 -8.49 5.67 -7.99
#